data_AF-A0A7T5R3K9-F1
#
_entry.id   AF-A0A7T5R3K9-F1
#
_cell.length_a   1.000
_cell.length_b   1.000
_cell.length_c   1.000
_cell.angle_alpha   90.00
_cell.angle_beta   90.00
_cell.angle_gamma   90.00
#
_symmetry.space_group_name_H-M   'P 1'
#
loop_
_entity.id
_entity.type
_entity.pdbx_description
1 polymer ?
#
loop_
_entity_poly.entity_id
_entity_poly.type
_entity_poly.pdbx_seq_one_letter_code
_entity_poly.pdbx_strand_id
1 'polypeptide(L)' 'MNTAIFLNRLDQQQREKLFAMQAEPDEQALYIYNLYGSDAFQLAEDCRDIFLEMKDQESGDYWSQVYACMKALTIRH' A
#
# COMPACT_ATOMS: atom_id res chain seq x y z
N MET A 1 14.17 -6.54 -12.42
CA MET A 1 12.73 -6.21 -12.38
C MET A 1 12.04 -7.30 -11.60
N ASN A 2 11.79 -7.07 -10.31
CA ASN A 2 11.16 -8.05 -9.42
C ASN A 2 10.45 -7.31 -8.26
N THR A 3 9.78 -6.21 -8.58
CA THR A 3 9.37 -5.18 -7.61
C THR A 3 7.97 -5.38 -7.02
N ALA A 4 7.24 -6.44 -7.40
CA ALA A 4 5.86 -6.67 -6.95
C ALA A 4 5.65 -8.09 -6.39
N ILE A 5 6.64 -8.64 -5.69
CA ILE A 5 6.61 -10.04 -5.22
C ILE A 5 5.43 -10.28 -4.29
N PHE A 6 5.03 -9.28 -3.49
CA PHE A 6 3.90 -9.40 -2.58
C PHE A 6 2.55 -9.28 -3.30
N LEU A 7 2.39 -8.29 -4.18
CA LEU A 7 1.15 -8.11 -4.97
C LEU A 7 0.80 -9.32 -5.84
N ASN A 8 1.81 -10.06 -6.31
CA ASN A 8 1.61 -11.29 -7.08
C ASN A 8 1.04 -12.45 -6.26
N ARG A 9 1.04 -12.35 -4.93
CA ARG A 9 0.45 -13.36 -4.02
C ARG A 9 -1.01 -13.07 -3.68
N LEU A 10 -1.50 -11.87 -3.99
CA LEU A 10 -2.89 -11.47 -3.75
C LEU A 10 -3.80 -11.97 -4.87
N ASP A 11 -5.02 -12.36 -4.52
CA ASP A 11 -6.05 -12.65 -5.52
C ASP A 11 -6.46 -11.37 -6.27
N GLN A 12 -7.22 -11.53 -7.36
CA GLN A 12 -7.64 -10.41 -8.20
C GLN A 12 -8.54 -9.43 -7.44
N GLN A 13 -9.44 -9.93 -6.58
CA GLN A 13 -10.40 -9.11 -5.84
C GLN A 13 -9.70 -8.22 -4.79
N GLN A 14 -8.68 -8.75 -4.13
CA GLN A 14 -7.85 -8.00 -3.20
C GLN A 14 -7.06 -6.89 -3.91
N ARG A 15 -6.49 -7.19 -5.09
CA ARG A 15 -5.77 -6.19 -5.90
C ARG A 15 -6.69 -5.06 -6.36
N GLU A 16 -7.88 -5.39 -6.85
CA GLU A 16 -8.86 -4.39 -7.29
C GLU A 16 -9.27 -3.45 -6.15
N LYS A 17 -9.47 -3.97 -4.94
CA LYS A 17 -9.77 -3.14 -3.76
C LYS A 17 -8.62 -2.21 -3.38
N LEU A 18 -7.37 -2.71 -3.43
CA LEU A 18 -6.19 -1.90 -3.13
C LEU A 18 -6.01 -0.77 -4.15
N PHE A 19 -6.22 -1.06 -5.43
CA PHE A 19 -6.07 -0.08 -6.50
C PHE A 19 -7.27 0.84 -6.69
N ALA A 20 -8.41 0.56 -6.06
CA ALA A 20 -9.56 1.46 -6.10
C ALA A 20 -9.32 2.78 -5.34
N MET A 21 -8.39 2.79 -4.36
CA MET A 21 -7.96 3.99 -3.60
C MET A 21 -9.13 4.86 -3.10
N GLN A 22 -10.23 4.21 -2.68
CA GLN A 22 -11.45 4.90 -2.24
C GLN A 22 -11.41 5.31 -0.76
N ALA A 23 -10.44 4.77 0.00
CA ALA A 23 -10.26 5.06 1.41
C ALA A 23 -9.17 6.12 1.61
N GLU A 24 -9.28 6.90 2.68
CA GLU A 24 -8.22 7.84 3.06
C GLU A 24 -6.92 7.09 3.42
N PRO A 25 -5.73 7.71 3.27
CA PRO A 25 -4.47 7.01 3.47
C PRO A 25 -4.28 6.36 4.85
N ASP A 26 -4.84 6.94 5.90
CA ASP A 26 -4.80 6.42 7.27
C ASP A 26 -5.75 5.22 7.46
N GLU A 27 -6.96 5.28 6.92
CA GLU A 27 -7.91 4.16 6.89
C GLU A 27 -7.34 2.98 6.11
N GLN A 28 -6.75 3.26 4.94
CA GLN A 28 -6.09 2.25 4.12
C GLN A 28 -4.91 1.62 4.86
N ALA A 29 -4.06 2.44 5.50
CA ALA A 29 -2.94 1.98 6.33
C ALA A 29 -3.39 1.03 7.44
N LEU A 30 -4.43 1.40 8.18
CA LEU A 30 -4.99 0.56 9.24
C LEU A 30 -5.55 -0.76 8.67
N TYR A 31 -6.27 -0.69 7.56
CA TYR A 31 -6.84 -1.86 6.90
C TYR A 31 -5.78 -2.88 6.47
N ILE A 32 -4.77 -2.44 5.72
CA ILE A 32 -3.72 -3.35 5.23
C ILE A 32 -2.83 -3.86 6.35
N TYR A 33 -2.57 -3.04 7.39
CA TYR A 33 -1.79 -3.47 8.55
C TYR A 33 -2.54 -4.52 9.37
N ASN A 34 -3.85 -4.38 9.54
CA ASN A 34 -4.67 -5.39 10.23
C ASN A 34 -4.73 -6.72 9.46
N LEU A 35 -4.67 -6.69 8.12
CA LEU A 35 -4.74 -7.89 7.29
C LEU A 35 -3.40 -8.59 7.12
N TYR A 36 -2.34 -7.82 6.88
CA TYR A 36 -1.04 -8.33 6.45
C TYR A 36 0.06 -8.10 7.50
N GLY A 37 -0.25 -7.45 8.62
CA GLY A 37 0.73 -7.16 9.67
C GLY A 37 1.92 -6.36 9.14
N SER A 38 3.12 -6.81 9.48
CA SER A 38 4.38 -6.20 9.02
C SER A 38 4.55 -6.22 7.50
N ASP A 39 3.91 -7.14 6.78
CA ASP A 39 4.04 -7.23 5.32
C ASP A 39 3.33 -6.07 4.61
N ALA A 40 2.44 -5.36 5.31
CA ALA A 40 1.75 -4.18 4.81
C ALA A 40 2.70 -3.04 4.41
N PHE A 41 3.86 -2.93 5.07
CA PHE A 41 4.88 -1.94 4.70
C PHE A 41 5.43 -2.18 3.30
N GLN A 42 5.80 -3.43 3.01
CA GLN A 42 6.30 -3.81 1.68
C GLN A 42 5.21 -3.65 0.63
N LEU A 43 3.95 -3.98 0.95
CA LEU A 43 2.83 -3.75 0.05
C LEU A 43 2.72 -2.27 -0.36
N ALA A 44 2.77 -1.34 0.60
CA ALA A 44 2.65 0.08 0.29
C ALA A 44 3.85 0.62 -0.50
N GLU A 45 5.06 0.13 -0.26
CA GLU A 45 6.24 0.46 -1.06
C GLU A 45 6.13 -0.09 -2.48
N ASP A 46 5.73 -1.35 -2.65
CA ASP A 46 5.52 -1.98 -3.96
C ASP A 46 4.46 -1.19 -4.77
N CYS A 47 3.33 -0.84 -4.14
CA CYS A 47 2.29 -0.04 -4.79
C CYS A 47 2.80 1.34 -5.21
N ARG A 48 3.49 2.06 -4.33
CA ARG A 48 4.10 3.36 -4.64
C ARG A 48 5.00 3.25 -5.86
N ASP A 49 5.92 2.30 -5.86
CA ASP A 49 6.92 2.16 -6.91
C ASP A 49 6.26 1.83 -8.26
N ILE A 50 5.24 0.96 -8.27
CA ILE A 50 4.48 0.64 -9.48
C ILE A 50 3.78 1.87 -10.06
N PHE A 51 3.08 2.65 -9.24
CA PHE A 51 2.38 3.84 -9.73
C PHE A 51 3.36 4.91 -10.24
N LEU A 52 4.49 5.11 -9.57
CA LEU A 52 5.54 6.02 -10.04
C LEU A 52 6.18 5.52 -11.34
N GLU A 53 6.43 4.22 -11.50
CA GLU A 53 6.89 3.62 -12.77
C GLU A 53 5.88 3.85 -13.90
N MET A 54 4.58 3.84 -13.59
CA MET A 54 3.48 4.15 -14.51
C MET A 54 3.27 5.64 -14.76
N LYS A 55 4.10 6.51 -14.16
CA LYS A 55 3.97 7.98 -14.17
C LYS A 55 2.67 8.52 -13.56
N ASP A 56 2.05 7.74 -12.68
CA ASP A 56 0.91 8.16 -11.88
C ASP A 56 1.40 8.70 -10.54
N GLN A 57 1.67 10.01 -10.51
CA GLN A 57 2.19 10.69 -9.33
C GLN A 57 1.15 10.75 -8.20
N GLU A 58 -0.13 10.92 -8.54
CA GLU A 58 -1.21 11.05 -7.55
C GLU A 58 -1.34 9.75 -6.73
N SER A 59 -1.38 8.61 -7.42
CA SER A 59 -1.43 7.30 -6.78
C SER A 59 -0.13 6.97 -6.04
N GLY A 60 1.02 7.37 -6.58
CA GLY A 60 2.32 7.23 -5.89
C GLY A 60 2.39 8.02 -4.58
N ASP A 61 1.88 9.25 -4.58
CA ASP A 61 1.82 10.11 -3.39
C ASP A 61 0.83 9.57 -2.36
N TYR A 62 -0.30 9.01 -2.81
CA TYR A 62 -1.24 8.31 -1.96
C TYR A 62 -0.57 7.16 -1.19
N TRP A 63 0.11 6.25 -1.90
CA TRP A 63 0.77 5.10 -1.26
C TRP A 63 1.95 5.51 -0.37
N SER A 64 2.62 6.62 -0.68
CA SER A 64 3.61 7.23 0.20
C SER A 64 3.01 7.70 1.52
N GLN A 65 1.81 8.30 1.49
CA GLN A 65 1.07 8.70 2.69
C GLN A 65 0.59 7.49 3.49
N VAL A 66 0.07 6.45 2.84
CA VAL A 66 -0.33 5.18 3.50
C VAL A 66 0.85 4.60 4.29
N TYR A 67 2.03 4.54 3.68
CA TYR A 67 3.24 4.06 4.34
C TYR A 67 3.64 4.93 5.55
N ALA A 68 3.56 6.26 5.41
CA ALA A 68 3.82 7.18 6.52
C ALA A 68 2.83 6.99 7.68
N CYS A 69 1.54 6.79 7.39
CA CYS A 69 0.52 6.48 8.38
C CYS A 69 0.83 5.18 9.15
N MET A 70 1.25 4.12 8.45
CA MET A 70 1.65 2.85 9.10
C MET A 70 2.86 3.02 10.04
N LYS A 71 3.86 3.83 9.64
CA LYS A 71 4.98 4.16 10.55
C LYS A 71 4.51 4.91 11.79
N ALA A 72 3.58 5.84 11.65
CA ALA A 72 3.03 6.57 12.79
C ALA A 72 2.22 5.66 13.75
N LEU A 73 1.50 4.67 13.22
CA LEU A 73 0.76 3.68 14.01
C LEU A 73 1.70 2.77 14.82
N THR A 74 2.78 2.30 14.22
CA THR A 74 3.72 1.36 14.85
C THR A 74 4.64 1.99 15.91
N ILE A 75 4.83 3.31 15.89
CA ILE A 75 5.59 4.02 16.94
C ILE A 75 4.76 4.20 18.22
N ARG A 76 3.43 4.12 18.14
CA ARG A 76 2.53 4.32 19.30
C ARG A 76 2.21 3.04 20.09
N HIS A 77 2.65 1.87 19.63
CA HIS A 77 2.43 0.56 20.24
C HIS A 77 3.74 -0.09 20.68
#